data_AF-A0AA37TT34-F1
#
_entry.id   AF-A0AA37TT34-F1
#
_cell.length_a   1.000
_cell.length_b   1.000
_cell.length_c   1.000
_cell.angle_alpha   90.00
_cell.angle_beta   90.00
_cell.angle_gamma   90.00
#
_symmetry.space_group_name_H-M   'P 1'
#
loop_
_entity.id
_entity.type
_entity.pdbx_description
1 polymer ?
#
loop_
_entity_poly.entity_id
_entity_poly.type
_entity_poly.pdbx_seq_one_letter_code
_entity_poly.pdbx_strand_id
1 'polypeptide(L)' 'MTTLHSPSRAWSGEPLVQDAVAEYAKLAASYSIAASNLADAGDTPGMVHALGCAGRALLAAQEAVASLRSVEGGGR' A
#
# COMPACT_ATOMS: atom_id res chain seq x y z
N MET A 1 44.83 0.33 18.73
CA MET A 1 43.94 -0.71 18.15
C MET A 1 42.52 -0.20 18.30
N THR A 2 42.03 0.53 17.29
CA THR A 2 40.69 1.11 17.29
C THR A 2 39.76 0.11 16.66
N THR A 3 38.85 -0.46 17.45
CA THR A 3 37.84 -1.40 16.97
C THR A 3 36.91 -0.68 15.99
N LEU A 4 36.94 -1.10 14.72
CA LEU A 4 35.99 -0.65 13.71
C LEU A 4 34.57 -0.97 14.17
N HIS A 5 33.70 0.03 14.13
CA HIS A 5 32.26 -0.14 14.31
C HIS A 5 31.74 -1.16 13.30
N SER A 6 31.11 -2.23 13.78
CA SER A 6 30.33 -3.14 12.95
C SER A 6 29.28 -2.33 12.17
N PRO A 7 29.10 -2.57 10.86
CA PRO A 7 28.09 -1.87 10.09
C PRO A 7 26.71 -2.15 10.69
N SER A 8 26.01 -1.04 10.92
CA SER A 8 24.64 -0.92 11.37
C SER A 8 23.76 -1.99 10.74
N ARG A 9 23.04 -2.71 11.61
CA ARG A 9 21.94 -3.63 11.30
C ARG A 9 21.22 -3.20 10.02
N ALA A 10 21.31 -4.01 8.98
CA ALA A 10 20.60 -3.80 7.72
C ALA A 10 19.12 -3.55 8.04
N TRP A 11 18.63 -2.35 7.72
CA TRP A 11 17.25 -1.98 7.93
C TRP A 11 16.39 -2.78 6.95
N SER A 12 15.49 -3.63 7.45
CA SER A 12 14.79 -4.62 6.60
C SER A 12 13.63 -4.04 5.78
N GLY A 13 13.23 -2.78 5.98
CA GLY A 13 12.15 -2.11 5.20
C GLY A 13 10.74 -2.70 5.35
N GLU A 14 10.64 -3.98 5.72
CA GLU A 14 9.42 -4.78 5.90
C GLU A 14 8.32 -4.11 6.71
N PRO A 15 8.57 -3.56 7.92
CA PRO A 15 7.50 -2.94 8.69
C PRO A 15 6.91 -1.70 7.99
N LEU A 16 7.72 -0.93 7.27
CA LEU A 16 7.22 0.24 6.53
C LEU A 16 6.38 -0.13 5.31
N VAL A 17 6.74 -1.23 4.63
CA VAL A 17 5.98 -1.69 3.48
C VAL A 17 4.65 -2.33 3.91
N GLN A 18 4.64 -3.07 5.02
CA GLN A 18 3.40 -3.59 5.63
C GLN A 18 2.47 -2.45 6.05
N ASP A 19 3.00 -1.39 6.67
CA ASP A 19 2.23 -0.18 7.00
C ASP A 19 1.66 0.49 5.75
N ALA A 20 2.47 0.63 4.68
CA ALA A 20 2.01 1.19 3.42
C ALA A 20 0.86 0.38 2.79
N VAL A 21 0.95 -0.95 2.81
CA VAL A 21 -0.13 -1.85 2.34
C VAL A 21 -1.39 -1.65 3.17
N ALA A 22 -1.28 -1.55 4.49
CA ALA A 22 -2.41 -1.33 5.37
C ALA A 22 -3.08 0.04 5.10
N GLU A 23 -2.31 1.09 4.90
CA GLU A 23 -2.83 2.43 4.58
C GLU A 23 -3.53 2.47 3.22
N TYR A 24 -2.97 1.85 2.19
CA TYR A 24 -3.63 1.74 0.89
C TYR A 24 -4.92 0.92 0.94
N ALA A 25 -4.96 -0.15 1.74
CA ALA A 25 -6.18 -0.94 1.94
C ALA A 25 -7.28 -0.13 2.65
N LYS A 26 -6.92 0.65 3.68
CA LYS A 26 -7.86 1.57 4.36
C LYS A 26 -8.40 2.62 3.37
N LEU A 27 -7.52 3.22 2.58
CA LEU A 27 -7.89 4.22 1.59
C LEU A 27 -8.85 3.65 0.53
N ALA A 28 -8.59 2.43 0.05
CA ALA A 28 -9.49 1.73 -0.86
C ALA A 28 -10.88 1.49 -0.24
N ALA A 29 -10.93 1.09 1.03
CA ALA A 29 -12.20 0.91 1.74
C ALA A 29 -12.97 2.24 1.88
N SER A 30 -12.29 3.34 2.21
CA SER A 30 -12.91 4.67 2.30
C SER A 30 -13.50 5.11 0.95
N TYR A 31 -12.79 4.91 -0.16
CA TYR A 31 -13.32 5.23 -1.49
C TYR A 31 -14.48 4.34 -1.90
N SER A 32 -14.47 3.05 -1.51
CA SER A 32 -15.62 2.16 -1.76
C SER A 32 -16.87 2.62 -1.00
N ILE A 33 -16.72 3.07 0.25
CA ILE A 33 -17.84 3.66 1.01
C ILE A 33 -18.34 4.94 0.34
N ALA A 34 -17.43 5.81 -0.10
CA ALA A 34 -17.80 7.03 -0.83
C ALA A 34 -18.55 6.70 -2.13
N ALA A 35 -18.13 5.67 -2.87
CA ALA A 35 -18.81 5.21 -4.07
C ALA A 35 -20.24 4.75 -3.76
N SER A 36 -20.45 3.96 -2.70
CA SER A 36 -21.79 3.55 -2.26
C SER A 36 -22.68 4.76 -1.93
N ASN A 37 -22.18 5.71 -1.15
CA ASN A 37 -22.93 6.91 -0.80
C ASN A 37 -23.30 7.76 -2.03
N LEU A 38 -22.40 7.85 -3.02
CA LEU A 38 -22.64 8.57 -4.27
C LEU A 38 -23.64 7.83 -5.17
N ALA A 39 -23.62 6.51 -5.16
CA ALA A 39 -24.64 5.69 -5.83
C ALA A 39 -26.04 5.93 -5.23
N ASP A 40 -26.14 5.94 -3.89
CA ASP A 40 -27.39 6.23 -3.18
C ASP A 40 -27.90 7.66 -3.46
N ALA A 41 -26.99 8.61 -3.70
CA ALA A 41 -27.30 9.98 -4.09
C ALA A 41 -27.62 10.15 -5.59
N GLY A 42 -27.48 9.11 -6.41
CA GLY A 42 -27.65 9.17 -7.87
C GLY A 42 -26.50 9.84 -8.63
N ASP A 43 -25.38 10.14 -7.98
CA ASP A 43 -24.19 10.72 -8.61
C ASP A 43 -23.31 9.63 -9.25
N THR A 44 -23.70 9.23 -10.46
CA THR A 44 -22.97 8.20 -11.23
C THR A 44 -21.54 8.63 -11.58
N PRO A 45 -21.26 9.87 -12.07
CA PRO A 45 -19.88 10.32 -12.31
C PRO A 45 -19.01 10.29 -11.05
N GLY A 46 -19.54 10.77 -9.91
CA GLY A 46 -18.84 10.75 -8.64
C GLY A 46 -18.54 9.33 -8.16
N MET A 47 -19.53 8.42 -8.26
CA MET A 47 -19.36 7.00 -7.93
C MET A 47 -18.25 6.36 -8.76
N VAL A 48 -18.24 6.55 -10.08
CA VAL A 48 -17.22 5.98 -10.98
C VAL A 48 -15.83 6.54 -10.64
N HIS A 49 -15.73 7.83 -10.34
CA HIS A 49 -14.48 8.45 -9.91
C HIS A 49 -13.97 7.82 -8.61
N ALA A 50 -14.85 7.66 -7.60
CA ALA A 50 -14.51 7.06 -6.32
C ALA A 50 -14.04 5.60 -6.48
N LEU A 51 -14.72 4.79 -7.30
CA LEU A 51 -14.28 3.43 -7.63
C LEU A 51 -12.92 3.41 -8.32
N GLY A 52 -12.66 4.36 -9.24
CA GLY A 52 -11.36 4.51 -9.87
C GLY A 52 -10.24 4.83 -8.86
N CYS A 53 -10.52 5.65 -7.85
CA CYS A 53 -9.60 5.93 -6.76
C CYS A 53 -9.35 4.69 -5.88
N ALA A 54 -10.39 3.93 -5.55
CA ALA A 54 -10.26 2.67 -4.80
C ALA A 54 -9.37 1.66 -5.56
N GLY A 55 -9.58 1.52 -6.87
CA GLY A 55 -8.77 0.64 -7.72
C GLY A 55 -7.29 1.04 -7.74
N ARG A 56 -6.97 2.34 -7.82
CA ARG A 56 -5.57 2.82 -7.75
C ARG A 56 -4.93 2.55 -6.39
N ALA A 57 -5.67 2.69 -5.30
CA ALA A 57 -5.17 2.35 -3.97
C ALA A 57 -4.85 0.86 -3.85
N LEU A 58 -5.72 -0.03 -4.36
CA LEU A 58 -5.47 -1.47 -4.39
C LEU A 58 -4.28 -1.85 -5.28
N LEU A 59 -4.06 -1.15 -6.39
CA LEU A 59 -2.87 -1.35 -7.23
C LEU A 59 -1.59 -0.98 -6.48
N ALA A 60 -1.56 0.18 -5.82
CA ALA A 60 -0.42 0.61 -5.00
C ALA A 60 -0.13 -0.38 -3.85
N ALA A 61 -1.17 -0.92 -3.20
CA ALA A 61 -1.01 -1.97 -2.20
C ALA A 61 -0.36 -3.24 -2.79
N GLN A 62 -0.76 -3.66 -3.99
CA GLN A 62 -0.17 -4.83 -4.65
C GLN A 62 1.30 -4.60 -5.02
N GLU A 63 1.64 -3.42 -5.52
CA GLU A 63 3.03 -3.03 -5.83
C GLU A 63 3.89 -3.02 -4.56
N ALA A 64 3.36 -2.50 -3.45
CA ALA A 64 4.03 -2.54 -2.16
C ALA A 64 4.27 -3.99 -1.69
N VAL A 65 3.28 -4.88 -1.78
CA VAL A 65 3.46 -6.32 -1.47
C VAL A 65 4.49 -6.98 -2.40
N ALA A 66 4.51 -6.63 -3.68
CA ALA A 66 5.48 -7.19 -4.63
C ALA A 66 6.93 -6.85 -4.24
N SER A 67 7.15 -5.67 -3.66
CA SER A 67 8.48 -5.27 -3.15
C SER A 67 8.97 -6.16 -2.01
N LEU A 68 8.07 -6.61 -1.11
CA LEU A 68 8.40 -7.57 -0.03
C LEU A 68 8.85 -8.91 -0.60
N ARG A 69 8.11 -9.46 -1.57
CA ARG A 69 8.43 -10.76 -2.19
C ARG A 69 9.76 -10.76 -2.93
N SER A 70 10.16 -9.62 -3.49
CA SER A 70 11.47 -9.47 -4.15
C SER A 70 12.64 -9.53 -3.16
N VAL A 71 12.45 -9.04 -1.93
CA VAL A 71 13.47 -9.09 -0.87
C VAL A 71 13.70 -10.53 -0.38
N GLU A 72 12.65 -11.35 -0.29
CA GLU A 72 12.78 -12.77 0.12
C GLU A 72 13.49 -13.66 -0.92
N GLY A 73 13.52 -13.26 -2.20
CA GLY A 73 14.12 -14.05 -3.29
C GLY A 73 15.62 -13.82 -3.54
N GLY A 74 16.25 -12.83 -2.89
CA GLY A 74 17.61 -12.37 -3.18
C GLY A 74 18.76 -13.12 -2.48
N GLY A 75 18.45 -14.16 -1.70
CA GLY A 75 19.44 -14.96 -0.96
C GLY A 75 19.79 -16.27 -1.65
N ARG A 76 20.51 -16.23 -2.77
CA ARG A 76 21.20 -17.39 -3.35
C ARG A 76 22.55 -17.00 -3.91
#